data_AF-A0AA46TK54-F1
#
_entry.id   AF-A0AA46TK54-F1
#
_cell.length_a   1.000
_cell.length_b   1.000
_cell.length_c   1.000
_cell.angle_alpha   90.00
_cell.angle_beta   90.00
_cell.angle_gamma   90.00
#
_symmetry.space_group_name_H-M   'P 1'
#
loop_
_entity.id
_entity.type
_entity.pdbx_description
1 polymer ?
#
loop_
_entity_poly.entity_id
_entity_poly.type
_entity_poly.pdbx_seq_one_letter_code
_entity_poly.pdbx_strand_id
1 'polypeptide(L)'
;MFDRTDLTPRERLLAAFEMPGSTPLCPYIAAAVELHDPQHPASEYARDYKTALAARLTETAREAGATDPEQLGEQLALVIDGASARARVLNGESFPTAAAIAAVLIDNAIPASSPRQPSAGRETTSSSARPER
;
A
#
# COMPACT_ATOMS: atom_id res chain seq x y z
N MET A 1 1.19 -5.72 12.06
CA MET A 1 1.34 -6.05 10.62
C MET A 1 2.57 -5.41 10.01
N PHE A 2 2.83 -4.11 10.20
CA PHE A 2 3.98 -3.42 9.59
C PHE A 2 5.35 -3.90 10.09
N ASP A 3 5.45 -4.45 11.31
CA ASP A 3 6.70 -4.98 11.86
C ASP A 3 6.96 -6.47 11.52
N ARG A 4 6.14 -7.07 10.65
CA ARG A 4 6.27 -8.49 10.24
C ARG A 4 7.48 -8.65 9.32
N THR A 5 8.61 -9.10 9.85
CA THR A 5 9.86 -9.30 9.10
C THR A 5 9.86 -10.51 8.17
N ASP A 6 8.86 -11.39 8.32
CA ASP A 6 8.65 -12.56 7.48
C ASP A 6 7.91 -12.25 6.18
N LEU A 7 7.42 -11.02 6.01
CA LEU A 7 6.70 -10.54 4.84
C LEU A 7 7.54 -9.53 4.05
N THR A 8 7.43 -9.57 2.72
CA THR A 8 7.90 -8.47 1.87
C THR A 8 7.14 -7.18 2.18
N PRO A 9 7.69 -5.99 1.88
CA PRO A 9 6.97 -4.73 2.04
C PRO A 9 5.60 -4.71 1.34
N ARG A 10 5.51 -5.29 0.13
CA ARG A 10 4.25 -5.45 -0.61
C ARG A 10 3.23 -6.30 0.18
N GLU A 11 3.66 -7.44 0.72
CA GLU A 11 2.79 -8.31 1.52
C GLU A 11 2.37 -7.64 2.82
N ARG A 12 3.23 -6.84 3.46
CA ARG A 12 2.86 -6.04 4.64
C ARG A 12 1.77 -5.01 4.34
N LEU A 13 1.81 -4.37 3.17
CA LEU A 13 0.74 -3.47 2.73
C LEU A 13 -0.59 -4.21 2.56
N LEU A 14 -0.57 -5.39 1.93
CA LEU A 14 -1.78 -6.20 1.75
C LEU A 14 -2.32 -6.74 3.08
N ALA A 15 -1.45 -7.16 3.98
CA ALA A 15 -1.81 -7.62 5.32
C ALA A 15 -2.53 -6.53 6.15
N ALA A 16 -2.41 -5.25 5.78
CA ALA A 16 -3.18 -4.17 6.39
C ALA A 16 -4.70 -4.28 6.16
N PHE A 17 -5.11 -5.04 5.15
CA PHE A 17 -6.51 -5.25 4.77
C PHE A 17 -7.06 -6.60 5.24
N GLU A 18 -6.24 -7.43 5.88
CA GLU A 18 -6.63 -8.73 6.44
C GLU A 18 -7.27 -8.57 7.83
N MET A 19 -8.28 -7.70 7.94
CA MET A 19 -9.02 -7.49 9.18
C MET A 19 -10.02 -8.63 9.43
N PRO A 20 -10.16 -9.12 10.67
CA PRO A 20 -11.17 -10.13 10.99
C PRO A 20 -12.58 -9.61 10.68
N GLY A 21 -13.39 -10.44 10.03
CA GLY A 21 -14.81 -10.17 9.83
C GLY A 21 -15.51 -10.01 11.19
N SER A 22 -16.40 -9.00 11.30
CA SER A 22 -17.12 -8.54 12.52
C SER A 22 -16.44 -7.52 13.45
N THR A 23 -15.43 -6.78 12.99
CA THR A 23 -14.88 -5.69 13.80
C THR A 23 -15.88 -4.51 13.95
N PRO A 24 -16.04 -3.94 15.16
CA PRO A 24 -16.83 -2.72 15.35
C PRO A 24 -16.28 -1.57 14.48
N LEU A 25 -17.08 -0.52 14.28
CA LEU A 25 -16.61 0.70 13.61
C LEU A 25 -15.26 1.08 14.19
N CYS A 26 -14.30 1.44 13.32
CA CYS A 26 -13.00 1.93 13.75
C CYS A 26 -13.19 2.96 14.88
N PRO A 27 -12.69 2.69 16.11
CA PRO A 27 -13.05 3.48 17.29
C PRO A 27 -12.64 4.95 17.15
N TYR A 28 -11.58 5.21 16.38
CA TYR A 28 -11.12 6.56 16.06
C TYR A 28 -12.08 7.31 15.15
N ILE A 29 -12.67 6.64 14.15
CA ILE A 29 -13.71 7.23 13.30
C ILE A 29 -14.96 7.49 14.14
N ALA A 30 -15.37 6.52 14.96
CA ALA A 30 -16.52 6.67 15.85
C ALA A 30 -16.35 7.88 16.79
N ALA A 31 -15.20 8.01 17.46
CA ALA A 31 -14.92 9.11 18.36
C ALA A 31 -15.03 10.47 17.65
N ALA A 32 -14.39 10.62 16.50
CA ALA A 32 -14.42 11.87 15.74
C ALA A 32 -15.85 12.25 15.28
N VAL A 33 -16.67 11.26 14.91
CA VAL A 33 -18.06 11.48 14.50
C VAL A 33 -18.95 11.87 15.68
N GLU A 34 -18.86 11.18 16.82
CA GLU A 34 -19.76 11.41 17.96
C GLU A 34 -19.44 12.72 18.71
N LEU A 35 -18.17 13.10 18.80
CA LEU A 35 -17.74 14.25 19.60
C LEU A 35 -18.03 15.59 18.95
N HIS A 36 -18.01 15.67 17.61
CA HIS A 36 -18.24 16.88 16.79
C HIS A 36 -17.29 18.08 17.05
N ASP A 37 -16.53 18.08 18.14
CA ASP A 37 -15.50 19.07 18.47
C ASP A 37 -14.12 18.56 18.03
N PRO A 38 -13.48 19.20 17.02
CA PRO A 38 -12.15 18.81 16.56
C PRO A 38 -11.03 19.12 17.55
N GLN A 39 -11.28 19.94 18.57
CA GLN A 39 -10.32 20.27 19.64
C GLN A 39 -10.52 19.40 20.89
N HIS A 40 -11.54 18.53 20.92
CA HIS A 40 -11.69 17.58 22.00
C HIS A 40 -10.50 16.60 22.02
N PRO A 41 -9.89 16.29 23.18
CA PRO A 41 -8.67 15.47 23.24
C PRO A 41 -8.77 14.10 22.53
N ALA A 42 -9.95 13.48 22.57
CA ALA A 42 -10.17 12.22 21.86
C ALA A 42 -10.30 12.39 20.33
N SER A 43 -10.80 13.53 19.84
CA SER A 43 -10.82 13.86 18.41
C SER A 43 -9.40 14.11 17.90
N GLU A 44 -8.57 14.79 18.68
CA GLU A 44 -7.15 14.98 18.38
C GLU A 44 -6.40 13.64 18.33
N TYR A 45 -6.61 12.79 19.35
CA TYR A 45 -6.01 11.46 19.37
C TYR A 45 -6.45 10.59 18.18
N ALA A 46 -7.73 10.68 17.79
CA ALA A 46 -8.24 9.99 16.60
C ALA A 46 -7.57 10.50 15.31
N ARG A 47 -7.42 11.82 15.14
CA ARG A 47 -6.68 12.42 14.03
C ARG A 47 -5.24 11.92 14.00
N ASP A 48 -4.53 12.02 15.12
CA ASP A 48 -3.12 11.65 15.21
C ASP A 48 -2.92 10.17 14.90
N TYR A 49 -3.82 9.30 15.37
CA TYR A 49 -3.81 7.88 15.02
C TYR A 49 -3.99 7.66 13.51
N LYS A 50 -4.95 8.34 12.87
CA LYS A 50 -5.19 8.22 11.42
C LYS A 50 -4.00 8.73 10.62
N THR A 51 -3.42 9.86 11.01
CA THR A 51 -2.20 10.40 10.40
C THR A 51 -1.02 9.42 10.56
N ALA A 52 -0.85 8.82 11.73
CA ALA A 52 0.20 7.84 11.96
C ALA A 52 -0.01 6.55 11.14
N LEU A 53 -1.25 6.12 10.93
CA LEU A 53 -1.56 4.98 10.05
C LEU A 53 -1.16 5.29 8.60
N ALA A 54 -1.54 6.44 8.06
CA ALA A 54 -1.15 6.87 6.72
C ALA A 54 0.38 6.94 6.58
N ALA A 55 1.07 7.51 7.57
CA ALA A 55 2.53 7.58 7.58
C ALA A 55 3.22 6.20 7.54
N ARG A 56 2.68 5.21 8.29
CA ARG A 56 3.21 3.83 8.26
C ARG A 56 2.98 3.14 6.91
N LEU A 57 1.83 3.39 6.28
CA LEU A 57 1.55 2.89 4.93
C LEU A 57 2.51 3.52 3.92
N THR A 58 2.74 4.84 4.00
CA THR A 58 3.72 5.55 3.17
C THR A 58 5.13 5.00 3.35
N GLU A 59 5.59 4.75 4.58
CA GLU A 59 6.91 4.18 4.81
C GLU A 59 7.04 2.78 4.19
N THR A 60 6.03 1.93 4.44
CA THR A 60 6.02 0.57 3.88
C THR A 60 5.94 0.60 2.34
N ALA A 61 5.22 1.56 1.76
CA ALA A 61 5.19 1.81 0.31
C ALA A 61 6.55 2.22 -0.25
N ARG A 62 7.29 3.05 0.49
CA ARG A 62 8.65 3.46 0.12
C ARG A 62 9.60 2.27 0.13
N GLU A 63 9.54 1.45 1.18
CA GLU A 63 10.29 0.19 1.28
C GLU A 63 9.94 -0.78 0.14
N ALA A 64 8.68 -0.76 -0.34
CA ALA A 64 8.23 -1.56 -1.47
C ALA A 64 8.68 -1.02 -2.83
N GLY A 65 9.30 0.16 -2.89
CA GLY A 65 9.75 0.79 -4.12
C GLY A 65 8.64 1.51 -4.89
N ALA A 66 7.56 1.95 -4.22
CA ALA A 66 6.52 2.73 -4.85
C ALA A 66 7.09 4.03 -5.47
N THR A 67 6.60 4.39 -6.66
CA THR A 67 7.04 5.59 -7.39
C THR A 67 6.66 6.89 -6.66
N ASP A 68 5.49 6.89 -6.03
CA ASP A 68 4.96 7.98 -5.21
C ASP A 68 4.39 7.38 -3.90
N PRO A 69 5.26 7.14 -2.90
CA PRO A 69 4.85 6.45 -1.67
C PRO A 69 3.93 7.31 -0.80
N GLU A 70 4.04 8.64 -0.85
CA GLU A 70 3.14 9.57 -0.17
C GLU A 70 1.71 9.42 -0.71
N GLN A 71 1.55 9.42 -2.03
CA GLN A 71 0.25 9.22 -2.66
C GLN A 71 -0.32 7.83 -2.37
N LEU A 72 0.48 6.76 -2.52
CA LEU A 72 0.00 5.40 -2.26
C LEU A 72 -0.44 5.23 -0.80
N GLY A 73 0.35 5.73 0.15
CA GLY A 73 0.03 5.62 1.57
C GLY A 73 -1.30 6.29 1.92
N GLU A 74 -1.56 7.49 1.40
CA GLU A 74 -2.82 8.20 1.61
C GLU A 74 -4.01 7.50 0.95
N GLN A 75 -3.85 6.99 -0.26
CA GLN A 75 -4.90 6.21 -0.94
C GLN A 75 -5.27 4.95 -0.14
N LEU A 76 -4.28 4.20 0.35
CA LEU A 76 -4.52 3.01 1.15
C LEU A 76 -5.20 3.35 2.49
N ALA A 77 -4.79 4.44 3.16
CA ALA A 77 -5.44 4.91 4.38
C ALA A 77 -6.91 5.25 4.13
N LEU A 78 -7.22 5.97 3.05
CA LEU A 78 -8.59 6.31 2.66
C LEU A 78 -9.44 5.07 2.39
N VAL A 79 -8.88 4.04 1.73
CA VAL A 79 -9.59 2.78 1.47
C VAL A 79 -9.88 2.03 2.78
N ILE A 80 -8.95 1.98 3.73
CA ILE A 80 -9.17 1.38 5.07
C ILE A 80 -10.30 2.11 5.81
N ASP A 81 -10.30 3.43 5.76
CA ASP A 81 -11.30 4.26 6.45
C ASP A 81 -12.70 4.09 5.83
N GLY A 82 -12.77 4.11 4.49
CA GLY A 82 -14.00 3.85 3.74
C GLY A 82 -14.53 2.44 3.97
N ALA A 83 -13.65 1.43 4.00
CA ALA A 83 -14.04 0.05 4.30
C ALA A 83 -14.60 -0.07 5.73
N SER A 84 -13.96 0.57 6.71
CA SER A 84 -14.40 0.59 8.11
C SER A 84 -15.79 1.22 8.26
N ALA A 85 -16.01 2.37 7.62
CA ALA A 85 -17.30 3.05 7.64
C ALA A 85 -18.40 2.25 6.94
N ARG A 86 -18.11 1.72 5.73
CA ARG A 86 -19.09 0.97 4.93
C ARG A 86 -19.46 -0.37 5.57
N ALA A 87 -18.50 -1.09 6.14
CA ALA A 87 -18.75 -2.32 6.88
C ALA A 87 -19.74 -2.07 8.02
N ARG A 88 -19.56 -0.97 8.76
CA ARG A 88 -20.47 -0.59 9.84
C ARG A 88 -21.86 -0.19 9.35
N VAL A 89 -21.96 0.67 8.33
CA VAL A 89 -23.25 1.20 7.85
C VAL A 89 -24.11 0.08 7.27
N LEU A 90 -23.49 -0.86 6.55
CA LEU A 90 -24.20 -1.98 5.93
C LEU A 90 -24.31 -3.20 6.83
N ASN A 91 -23.72 -3.17 8.03
CA ASN A 91 -23.56 -4.33 8.91
C ASN A 91 -23.04 -5.57 8.17
N GLY A 92 -21.99 -5.37 7.36
CA GLY A 92 -21.47 -6.40 6.45
C GLY A 92 -19.96 -6.32 6.27
N GLU A 93 -19.44 -7.15 5.37
CA GLU A 93 -18.01 -7.21 5.08
C GLU A 93 -17.64 -6.26 3.94
N SER A 94 -16.67 -5.38 4.17
CA SER A 94 -16.13 -4.48 3.13
C SER A 94 -14.63 -4.65 2.88
N PHE A 95 -13.92 -5.30 3.81
CA PHE A 95 -12.47 -5.51 3.71
C PHE A 95 -12.03 -6.43 2.56
N PRO A 96 -12.77 -7.47 2.14
CA PRO A 96 -12.41 -8.23 0.94
C PRO A 96 -12.36 -7.37 -0.32
N THR A 97 -13.35 -6.49 -0.51
CA THR A 97 -13.36 -5.52 -1.62
C THR A 97 -12.24 -4.49 -1.48
N ALA A 98 -12.00 -4.01 -0.26
CA ALA A 98 -10.92 -3.08 0.04
C ALA A 98 -9.53 -3.66 -0.28
N ALA A 99 -9.30 -4.93 0.06
CA ALA A 99 -8.07 -5.64 -0.25
C ALA A 99 -7.85 -5.77 -1.76
N ALA A 100 -8.92 -6.04 -2.53
CA ALA A 100 -8.84 -6.08 -3.98
C ALA A 100 -8.48 -4.70 -4.59
N ILE A 101 -9.07 -3.62 -4.07
CA ILE A 101 -8.71 -2.25 -4.47
C ILE A 101 -7.24 -1.95 -4.11
N ALA A 102 -6.83 -2.28 -2.89
CA ALA A 102 -5.47 -2.08 -2.43
C ALA A 102 -4.45 -2.79 -3.31
N ALA A 103 -4.70 -4.05 -3.69
CA ALA A 103 -3.83 -4.79 -4.60
C ALA A 103 -3.62 -4.06 -5.93
N VAL A 104 -4.71 -3.54 -6.53
CA VAL A 104 -4.61 -2.75 -7.77
C VAL A 104 -3.80 -1.48 -7.58
N LEU A 105 -4.00 -0.74 -6.48
CA LEU A 105 -3.25 0.49 -6.21
C LEU A 105 -1.75 0.19 -6.01
N ILE A 106 -1.44 -0.84 -5.22
CA ILE A 106 -0.07 -1.27 -4.92
C ILE A 106 0.65 -1.72 -6.20
N ASP A 107 0.01 -2.55 -7.02
CA ASP A 107 0.61 -3.08 -8.25
C ASP A 107 0.84 -2.00 -9.31
N ASN A 108 0.01 -0.94 -9.33
CA ASN A 108 0.23 0.21 -10.21
C ASN A 108 1.32 1.16 -9.69
N ALA A 109 1.50 1.26 -8.38
CA ALA A 109 2.45 2.19 -7.78
C ALA A 109 3.88 1.64 -7.73
N ILE A 110 4.04 0.32 -7.64
CA ILE A 110 5.34 -0.36 -7.60
C ILE A 110 5.77 -0.72 -9.04
N PRO A 111 6.89 -0.19 -9.54
CA PRO A 111 7.41 -0.58 -10.84
C PRO A 111 7.70 -2.07 -10.86
N ALA A 112 7.21 -2.79 -11.88
CA ALA A 112 7.74 -4.10 -12.17
C ALA A 112 9.25 -3.96 -12.41
N SER A 113 10.07 -4.70 -11.65
CA SER A 113 11.50 -4.76 -11.85
C SER A 113 11.79 -4.97 -13.33
N SER A 114 12.22 -3.93 -14.05
CA SER A 114 12.56 -4.07 -15.46
C SER A 114 13.64 -5.15 -15.56
N PRO A 115 13.46 -6.18 -16.43
CA PRO A 115 14.54 -7.11 -16.69
C PRO A 115 15.73 -6.29 -17.17
N ARG A 116 16.84 -6.34 -16.44
CA ARG A 116 18.12 -5.73 -16.82
C ARG A 116 18.43 -6.22 -18.24
N GLN A 117 18.23 -5.39 -19.25
CA GLN A 117 18.58 -5.77 -20.62
C GLN A 117 20.09 -6.05 -20.68
N PRO A 118 20.53 -7.18 -21.25
CA PRO A 118 21.93 -7.41 -21.51
C PRO A 118 22.41 -6.31 -22.44
N SER A 119 23.43 -5.54 -22.01
CA SER A 119 24.11 -4.59 -22.86
C SER A 119 24.55 -5.31 -24.13
N ALA A 120 23.95 -4.95 -25.27
CA ALA A 120 24.38 -5.43 -26.59
C ALA A 120 25.83 -4.99 -26.81
N GLY A 121 26.76 -5.90 -26.52
CA GLY A 121 28.16 -5.78 -26.85
C GLY A 121 28.28 -5.71 -28.36
N ARG A 122 28.50 -4.49 -28.84
CA ARG A 122 28.93 -4.08 -30.18
C ARG A 122 29.63 -5.21 -30.95
N GLU A 123 28.90 -5.80 -31.90
CA GLU A 123 29.49 -6.60 -32.97
C GLU A 123 30.51 -5.72 -33.72
N THR A 124 31.79 -6.08 -33.64
CA THR A 124 32.77 -5.62 -34.61
C THR A 124 32.88 -6.72 -35.63
N THR A 125 32.19 -6.55 -36.75
CA THR A 125 32.34 -7.36 -37.93
C THR A 125 33.76 -7.15 -38.49
N SER A 126 34.58 -8.19 -38.47
CA SER A 126 35.69 -8.32 -39.42
C SER A 126 35.49 -9.60 -40.21
N SER A 127 34.94 -9.40 -41.40
CA SER A 127 34.70 -10.41 -42.42
C SER A 127 36.00 -10.99 -42.99
N SER A 128 36.08 -12.31 -42.93
CA SER A 128 36.76 -13.33 -43.76
C SER A 128 37.76 -12.95 -44.86
N ALA A 129 38.86 -13.74 -44.94
CA ALA A 129 39.21 -14.54 -46.12
C ALA A 129 40.13 -15.73 -45.73
N ARG A 130 39.97 -16.84 -46.47
CA ARG A 130 40.32 -18.25 -46.19
C ARG A 130 41.78 -18.64 -46.56
N PRO A 131 42.23 -19.89 -46.29
CA PRO A 131 43.61 -20.35 -46.35
C PRO A 131 44.00 -20.89 -47.73
N GLU A 132 45.30 -21.04 -48.00
CA GLU A 132 45.82 -22.10 -48.87
C GLU A 132 47.35 -22.33 -48.71
N ARG A 133 47.70 -23.62 -48.56
CA ARG A 133 49.00 -24.33 -48.65
C ARG A 133 49.90 -24.43 -47.42
#